data_AF-A0A2N4WWF1-F1
#
_entry.id   AF-A0A2N4WWF1-F1
#
_cell.length_a   1.000
_cell.length_b   1.000
_cell.length_c   1.000
_cell.angle_alpha   90.00
_cell.angle_beta   90.00
_cell.angle_gamma   90.00
#
_symmetry.space_group_name_H-M   'P 1'
#
loop_
_entity.id
_entity.type
_entity.pdbx_description
1 polymer ?
#
loop_
_entity_poly.entity_id
_entity_poly.type
_entity_poly.pdbx_seq_one_letter_code
_entity_poly.pdbx_strand_id
1 'polypeptide(L)'
;MGMPPVRPLAERRVATHFLDAGAVSMADAIPFAPGTPSRQRAFERLKGADVLRTDGQGRWWLDEERWSSRRFDRRTRVVMAMLAVAAAGAFAALR
;
A
#
# COMPACT_ATOMS: atom_id res chain seq x y z
N MET A 1 -0.19 21.76 16.41
CA MET A 1 0.55 20.53 16.75
C MET A 1 1.05 19.88 15.48
N GLY A 2 2.36 19.94 15.21
CA GLY A 2 2.95 19.26 14.05
C GLY A 2 2.96 17.76 14.28
N MET A 3 2.37 16.97 13.37
CA MET A 3 2.53 15.52 13.41
C MET A 3 4.03 15.18 13.35
N PRO A 4 4.55 14.34 14.25
CA PRO A 4 5.93 13.87 14.14
C PRO A 4 6.12 13.18 12.77
N PRO A 5 7.29 13.32 12.13
CA PRO A 5 7.56 12.72 10.83
C PRO A 5 7.21 11.24 10.88
N VAL A 6 6.40 10.83 9.92
CA VAL A 6 5.96 9.44 9.70
C VAL A 6 7.17 8.52 9.77
N ARG A 7 7.15 7.53 10.67
CA ARG A 7 8.11 6.43 10.61
C ARG A 7 7.64 5.50 9.50
N PRO A 8 8.28 5.46 8.30
CA PRO A 8 7.86 4.59 7.20
C PRO A 8 7.85 3.12 7.64
N LEU A 9 8.67 2.79 8.65
CA LEU A 9 8.76 1.46 9.23
C LEU A 9 7.46 0.99 9.91
N ALA A 10 6.70 1.88 10.57
CA ALA A 10 5.47 1.47 11.25
C ALA A 10 4.34 1.17 10.24
N GLU A 11 4.21 1.99 9.20
CA GLU A 11 3.27 1.72 8.08
C GLU A 11 3.66 0.44 7.35
N ARG A 12 4.95 0.26 7.04
CA ARG A 12 5.46 -0.97 6.42
C ARG A 12 5.14 -2.21 7.27
N ARG A 13 5.34 -2.16 8.59
CA ARG A 13 5.01 -3.27 9.49
C ARG A 13 3.52 -3.61 9.51
N VAL A 14 2.64 -2.60 9.40
CA VAL A 14 1.20 -2.84 9.29
C VAL A 14 0.87 -3.46 7.94
N ALA A 15 1.36 -2.88 6.84
CA ALA A 15 1.14 -3.42 5.49
C ALA A 15 1.67 -4.87 5.35
N THR A 16 2.87 -5.15 5.84
CA THR A 16 3.45 -6.50 5.86
C THR A 16 2.56 -7.50 6.60
N HIS A 17 1.92 -7.12 7.70
CA HIS A 17 0.99 -8.01 8.40
C HIS A 17 -0.19 -8.45 7.53
N PHE A 18 -0.77 -7.53 6.74
CA PHE A 18 -1.86 -7.87 5.82
C PHE A 18 -1.35 -8.68 4.62
N LEU A 19 -0.18 -8.34 4.07
CA LEU A 19 0.44 -9.10 2.98
C LEU A 19 0.77 -10.54 3.38
N ASP A 20 1.39 -10.73 4.54
CA ASP A 20 1.75 -12.05 5.07
C ASP A 20 0.50 -12.92 5.34
N ALA A 21 -0.62 -12.28 5.68
CA ALA A 21 -1.91 -12.93 5.88
C ALA A 21 -2.72 -13.13 4.57
N GLY A 22 -2.23 -12.65 3.43
CA GLY A 22 -2.96 -12.66 2.15
C GLY A 22 -4.18 -11.72 2.12
N ALA A 23 -4.31 -10.82 3.10
CA ALA A 23 -5.44 -9.92 3.25
C ALA A 23 -5.31 -8.70 2.33
N VAL A 24 -5.30 -8.95 1.03
CA VAL A 24 -5.14 -7.96 -0.05
C VAL A 24 -6.42 -7.71 -0.83
N SER A 25 -7.48 -8.45 -0.50
CA SER A 25 -8.79 -8.34 -1.12
C SER A 25 -9.88 -8.34 -0.04
N MET A 26 -11.09 -7.90 -0.40
CA MET A 26 -12.23 -7.96 0.51
C MET A 26 -12.56 -9.40 0.94
N ALA A 27 -12.34 -10.39 0.06
CA ALA A 27 -12.63 -11.78 0.36
C ALA A 27 -11.72 -12.34 1.47
N ASP A 28 -10.49 -11.84 1.52
CA ASP A 28 -9.44 -12.29 2.46
C ASP A 28 -9.26 -11.31 3.62
N ALA A 29 -10.23 -10.42 3.84
CA ALA A 29 -10.15 -9.40 4.87
C ALA A 29 -10.02 -10.04 6.26
N ILE A 30 -9.08 -9.54 7.07
CA ILE A 30 -8.82 -10.05 8.42
C ILE A 30 -9.20 -9.05 9.49
N PRO A 31 -9.59 -9.50 10.69
CA PRO A 31 -9.68 -8.62 11.84
C PRO A 31 -8.27 -8.10 12.20
N PHE A 32 -8.17 -6.80 12.50
CA PHE A 32 -6.89 -6.21 12.89
C PHE A 32 -7.05 -5.27 14.09
N ALA A 33 -6.35 -5.60 15.18
CA ALA A 33 -6.29 -4.79 16.40
C ALA A 33 -4.85 -4.30 16.63
N PRO A 34 -4.60 -2.97 16.65
CA PRO A 34 -3.24 -2.46 16.81
C PRO A 34 -2.74 -2.62 18.25
N GLY A 35 -1.81 -3.55 18.48
CA GLY A 35 -1.26 -3.80 19.82
C GLY A 35 -0.32 -2.73 20.40
N THR A 36 0.04 -1.69 19.64
CA THR A 36 0.88 -0.58 20.16
C THR A 36 0.41 0.78 19.62
N PRO A 37 0.63 1.90 20.36
CA PRO A 37 0.20 3.24 19.90
C PRO A 37 0.85 3.67 18.57
N SER A 38 2.08 3.24 18.32
CA SER A 38 2.77 3.50 17.05
C SER A 38 2.07 2.79 15.88
N ARG A 39 1.61 1.55 16.11
CA ARG A 39 0.89 0.74 15.12
C ARG A 39 -0.53 1.29 14.89
N GLN A 40 -1.19 1.78 15.95
CA GLN A 40 -2.48 2.49 15.85
C GLN A 40 -2.36 3.72 14.95
N ARG A 41 -1.38 4.60 15.20
CA ARG A 41 -1.19 5.80 14.37
C ARG A 41 -0.87 5.46 12.91
N ALA A 42 -0.17 4.36 12.66
CA ALA A 42 0.13 3.91 11.30
C ALA A 42 -1.12 3.35 10.60
N PHE A 43 -1.93 2.58 11.33
CA PHE A 43 -3.20 2.06 10.87
C PHE A 43 -4.17 3.18 10.49
N GLU A 44 -4.37 4.19 11.35
CA GLU A 44 -5.22 5.35 11.03
C GLU A 44 -4.71 6.12 9.81
N ARG A 45 -3.40 6.22 9.63
CA ARG A 45 -2.81 6.87 8.44
C ARG A 45 -3.05 6.08 7.16
N LEU A 46 -2.91 4.76 7.20
CA LEU A 46 -3.16 3.91 6.04
C LEU A 46 -4.66 3.87 5.69
N LYS A 47 -5.53 3.89 6.70
CA LYS A 47 -6.98 4.06 6.54
C LYS A 47 -7.33 5.41 5.91
N GLY A 48 -6.80 6.51 6.44
CA GLY A 48 -7.05 7.86 5.90
C GLY A 48 -6.45 8.09 4.50
N ALA A 49 -5.58 7.20 4.03
CA ALA A 49 -5.00 7.22 2.69
C ALA A 49 -5.66 6.23 1.72
N ASP A 50 -6.77 5.59 2.11
CA ASP A 50 -7.45 4.52 1.38
C ASP A 50 -6.56 3.31 1.03
N VAL A 51 -5.46 3.13 1.76
CA VAL A 51 -4.56 1.97 1.61
C VAL A 51 -5.09 0.78 2.41
N LEU A 52 -5.70 1.02 3.56
CA LEU A 52 -6.46 0.01 4.30
C LEU A 52 -7.94 0.28 4.15
N ARG A 53 -8.65 -0.70 3.59
CA ARG A 53 -10.09 -0.65 3.37
C ARG A 53 -10.78 -1.65 4.28
N THR A 54 -12.06 -1.40 4.57
CA THR A 54 -12.87 -2.24 5.46
C THR A 54 -14.14 -2.71 4.80
N ASP A 55 -14.62 -3.87 5.22
CA ASP A 55 -15.89 -4.46 4.80
C ASP A 55 -17.08 -3.85 5.56
N GLY A 56 -16.80 -2.93 6.49
CA GLY A 56 -17.78 -2.34 7.40
C GLY A 56 -18.13 -3.23 8.59
N GLN A 57 -17.59 -4.45 8.67
CA GLN A 57 -17.82 -5.43 9.74
C GLN A 57 -16.59 -5.59 10.64
N GLY A 58 -15.63 -4.67 10.55
CA GLY A 58 -14.41 -4.68 11.36
C GLY A 58 -13.29 -5.54 10.79
N ARG A 59 -13.44 -6.06 9.57
CA ARG A 59 -12.33 -6.68 8.83
C ARG A 59 -11.70 -5.67 7.90
N TRP A 60 -10.41 -5.88 7.65
CA TRP A 60 -9.55 -4.96 6.92
C TRP A 60 -8.74 -5.73 5.89
N TRP A 61 -8.55 -5.09 4.74
CA TRP A 61 -7.62 -5.56 3.71
C TRP A 61 -6.77 -4.40 3.20
N LEU A 62 -5.61 -4.75 2.69
CA LEU A 62 -4.67 -3.84 2.05
C LEU A 62 -5.00 -3.70 0.57
N ASP A 63 -5.19 -2.48 0.10
CA ASP A 63 -5.25 -2.18 -1.33
C ASP A 63 -3.82 -2.10 -1.88
N GLU A 64 -3.40 -3.15 -2.60
CA GLU A 64 -2.04 -3.26 -3.15
C GLU A 64 -1.71 -2.18 -4.18
N GLU A 65 -2.69 -1.73 -4.97
CA GLU A 65 -2.49 -0.68 -5.96
C GLU A 65 -2.21 0.66 -5.29
N ARG A 66 -2.96 0.98 -4.23
CA ARG A 66 -2.76 2.19 -3.41
C ARG A 66 -1.48 2.10 -2.61
N TRP A 67 -1.17 0.93 -2.04
CA TRP A 67 0.07 0.71 -1.28
C TRP A 67 1.32 0.85 -2.16
N SER A 68 1.32 0.23 -3.35
CA SER A 68 2.42 0.34 -4.31
C SER A 68 2.57 1.77 -4.82
N SER A 69 1.47 2.45 -5.15
CA SER A 69 1.47 3.87 -5.56
C SER A 69 2.02 4.81 -4.48
N ARG A 70 1.85 4.46 -3.21
CA ARG A 70 2.41 5.21 -2.06
C ARG A 70 3.88 4.88 -1.80
N ARG A 71 4.32 3.66 -2.14
CA ARG A 71 5.70 3.17 -1.98
C ARG A 71 6.61 3.62 -3.12
N PHE A 72 6.07 3.78 -4.32
CA PHE A 72 6.79 4.32 -5.46
C PHE A 72 6.66 5.84 -5.48
N ASP A 73 7.77 6.53 -5.18
CA ASP A 73 7.87 7.96 -5.49
C ASP A 73 7.39 8.20 -6.93
N ARG A 74 6.71 9.33 -7.18
CA ARG A 74 6.28 9.73 -8.53
C ARG A 74 7.38 9.52 -9.58
N ARG A 75 8.63 9.77 -9.18
CA ARG A 75 9.82 9.57 -10.00
C ARG A 75 10.01 8.12 -10.46
N THR A 76 9.85 7.14 -9.57
CA THR A 76 9.99 5.72 -9.93
C THR A 76 8.83 5.25 -10.80
N ARG A 77 7.61 5.76 -10.57
CA ARG A 77 6.46 5.48 -11.43
C ARG A 77 6.67 5.99 -12.86
N VAL A 78 7.19 7.22 -13.01
CA VAL A 78 7.54 7.79 -14.32
C VAL A 78 8.61 6.97 -15.02
N VAL A 79 9.68 6.57 -14.30
CA VAL A 79 10.76 5.75 -14.87
C VAL A 79 10.23 4.38 -15.34
N MET A 80 9.39 3.71 -14.56
CA MET A 80 8.81 2.42 -14.95
C MET A 80 7.85 2.54 -16.12
N ALA A 81 7.02 3.60 -16.17
CA ALA A 81 6.16 3.85 -17.32
C ALA A 81 6.98 4.12 -18.60
N MET A 82 8.05 4.91 -18.51
CA MET A 82 8.96 5.14 -19.64
C MET A 82 9.63 3.85 -20.11
N LEU A 83 10.07 2.98 -19.19
CA LEU A 83 10.65 1.68 -19.54
C LEU A 83 9.62 0.77 -20.23
N ALA A 84 8.37 0.73 -19.75
CA ALA A 84 7.31 -0.05 -20.38
C ALA A 84 6.98 0.44 -21.80
N VAL A 85 6.93 1.76 -22.01
CA VAL A 85 6.73 2.37 -23.34
C VAL A 85 7.91 2.07 -24.27
N ALA A 86 9.15 2.16 -23.77
CA ALA A 86 10.34 1.81 -24.55
C ALA A 86 10.36 0.33 -24.96
N ALA A 87 9.97 -0.57 -24.05
CA ALA A 87 9.87 -2.00 -24.33
C ALA A 87 8.77 -2.31 -25.38
N ALA A 88 7.61 -1.65 -25.28
CA ALA A 88 6.53 -1.81 -26.25
C ALA A 88 6.90 -1.24 -27.64
N GLY A 89 7.61 -0.12 -27.69
CA GLY A 89 8.13 0.45 -28.95
C GLY A 89 9.16 -0.45 -29.63
N ALA A 90 10.04 -1.09 -28.87
CA ALA A 90 11.01 -2.04 -29.39
C ALA A 90 10.34 -3.30 -29.97
N PHE A 91 9.28 -3.81 -29.34
CA PHE A 91 8.50 -4.95 -29.85
C PHE A 91 7.71 -4.60 -31.11
N ALA A 92 7.20 -3.37 -31.23
CA ALA A 92 6.47 -2.92 -32.42
C ALA A 92 7.39 -2.68 -33.63
N ALA A 93 8.67 -2.41 -33.42
CA ALA A 93 9.67 -2.26 -34.49
C ALA A 93 10.29 -3.60 -34.93
N LEU A 94 10.10 -4.68 -34.16
CA LEU A 94 10.63 -6.02 -34.42
C LEU A 94 9.56 -6.99 -34.98
N ARG A 95 8.32 -6.52 -35.18
CA ARG A 95 7.23 -7.24 -35.85
C ARG A 95 7.03 -6.71 -37.27
#